data_AF-A0A1M7ZTS4-F1
#
_entry.id   AF-A0A1M7ZTS4-F1
#
_cell.length_a   1.000
_cell.length_b   1.000
_cell.length_c   1.000
_cell.angle_alpha   90.00
_cell.angle_beta   90.00
_cell.angle_gamma   90.00
#
_symmetry.space_group_name_H-M   'P 1'
#
loop_
_entity.id
_entity.type
_entity.pdbx_description
1 polymer ?
#
loop_
_entity_poly.entity_id
_entity_poly.type
_entity_poly.pdbx_seq_one_letter_code
_entity_poly.pdbx_strand_id
1 'polypeptide(L)'
;MKINRKVKIALGSIFGVFLILFVVLVVHIATAKPLEVDNASLQISRIDFKEPIDSLKAKEIHRNLKKIPGVKTDRLNPETGVLVYFHDLKVANSKEIYDQLIAMGNYKAERFVLPERLKNKKACPVMNEDSFSYKFSRGIQRIFN
;
A
#
# COMPACT_ATOMS: atom_id res chain seq x y z
N MET A 1 -30.71 -20.93 -40.60
CA MET A 1 -31.19 -21.60 -39.37
C MET A 1 -32.43 -20.89 -38.82
N LYS A 2 -33.59 -21.56 -38.77
CA LYS A 2 -34.78 -21.04 -38.06
C LYS A 2 -34.58 -21.26 -36.56
N ILE A 3 -34.11 -20.24 -35.84
CA ILE A 3 -33.91 -20.32 -34.39
C ILE A 3 -35.28 -20.47 -33.71
N ASN A 4 -35.41 -21.51 -32.88
CA ASN A 4 -36.63 -21.85 -32.18
C ASN A 4 -37.05 -20.72 -31.21
N ARG A 5 -38.35 -20.45 -31.08
CA ARG A 5 -38.88 -19.32 -30.28
C ARG A 5 -38.40 -19.36 -28.81
N LYS A 6 -38.28 -20.57 -28.24
CA LYS A 6 -37.74 -20.78 -26.88
C LYS A 6 -36.26 -20.40 -26.75
N VAL A 7 -35.46 -20.66 -27.79
CA VAL A 7 -34.03 -20.32 -27.82
C VAL A 7 -33.83 -18.81 -27.93
N LYS A 8 -34.67 -18.10 -28.70
CA LYS A 8 -34.66 -16.63 -28.74
C LYS A 8 -34.96 -16.00 -27.37
N ILE A 9 -35.94 -16.54 -26.65
CA ILE A 9 -36.30 -16.05 -25.32
C ILE A 9 -35.17 -16.33 -24.32
N ALA A 10 -34.56 -17.51 -24.36
CA ALA A 10 -33.43 -17.85 -23.51
C ALA A 10 -32.22 -16.94 -23.78
N LEU A 11 -31.85 -16.71 -25.04
CA LEU A 11 -30.76 -15.79 -25.39
C LEU A 11 -31.07 -14.34 -24.97
N GLY A 12 -32.31 -13.89 -25.18
CA GLY A 12 -32.73 -12.54 -24.77
C GLY A 12 -32.67 -12.35 -23.26
N SER A 13 -33.05 -13.37 -22.49
CA SER A 13 -32.95 -13.36 -21.02
C SER A 13 -31.49 -13.32 -20.55
N ILE A 14 -30.62 -14.16 -21.10
CA ILE A 14 -29.18 -14.18 -20.77
C ILE A 14 -28.54 -12.84 -21.11
N PHE A 15 -28.83 -12.29 -22.29
CA PHE A 15 -28.30 -11.00 -22.71
C PHE A 15 -28.81 -9.85 -21.83
N GLY A 16 -30.09 -9.88 -21.44
CA GLY A 16 -30.67 -8.91 -20.53
C GLY A 16 -30.00 -8.92 -19.15
N VAL A 17 -29.79 -10.11 -18.57
CA VAL A 17 -29.07 -10.25 -17.29
C VAL A 17 -27.63 -9.74 -17.41
N PHE A 18 -26.94 -10.09 -18.50
CA PHE A 18 -25.59 -9.60 -18.77
C PHE A 18 -25.53 -8.07 -18.85
N LEU A 19 -26.49 -7.44 -19.55
CA LEU A 19 -26.59 -5.99 -19.69
C LEU A 19 -26.81 -5.30 -18.33
N ILE A 20 -27.70 -5.86 -17.50
CA ILE A 20 -27.96 -5.35 -16.16
C ILE A 20 -26.69 -5.44 -15.29
N LEU A 21 -26.02 -6.59 -15.28
CA LEU A 21 -24.78 -6.77 -14.51
C LEU A 21 -23.65 -5.85 -15.02
N PHE A 22 -23.56 -5.62 -16.32
CA PHE A 22 -22.60 -4.71 -16.92
C PHE A 22 -22.84 -3.27 -16.47
N VAL A 23 -24.10 -2.80 -16.47
CA VAL A 23 -24.46 -1.46 -15.98
C VAL A 23 -24.13 -1.32 -14.49
N VAL A 24 -24.50 -2.30 -13.67
CA VAL A 24 -24.17 -2.31 -12.23
C VAL A 24 -22.67 -2.24 -12.00
N LEU A 25 -21.87 -2.97 -12.78
CA LEU A 25 -20.42 -2.94 -12.72
C LEU A 25 -19.86 -1.55 -13.07
N VAL A 26 -20.32 -0.94 -14.16
CA VAL A 26 -19.90 0.41 -14.56
C VAL A 26 -20.24 1.43 -13.47
N VAL A 27 -21.44 1.38 -12.90
CA VAL A 27 -21.85 2.26 -11.79
C VAL A 27 -20.97 2.01 -10.57
N HIS A 28 -20.71 0.76 -10.19
CA HIS A 28 -19.81 0.44 -9.08
C HIS A 28 -18.41 1.01 -9.31
N ILE A 29 -17.84 0.86 -10.50
CA ILE A 29 -16.50 1.39 -10.80
C ILE A 29 -16.51 2.93 -10.79
N ALA A 30 -17.51 3.57 -11.38
CA ALA A 30 -17.61 5.03 -11.44
C ALA A 30 -17.88 5.68 -10.06
N THR A 31 -18.60 4.99 -9.18
CA THR A 31 -18.97 5.48 -7.84
C THR A 31 -18.10 4.94 -6.72
N ALA A 32 -17.28 3.92 -7.00
CA ALA A 32 -16.22 3.49 -6.11
C ALA A 32 -15.20 4.62 -6.01
N LYS A 33 -15.43 5.48 -5.02
CA LYS A 33 -14.41 6.41 -4.57
C LYS A 33 -13.22 5.55 -4.16
N PRO A 34 -12.00 5.77 -4.70
CA PRO A 34 -10.84 5.18 -4.08
C PRO A 34 -10.93 5.56 -2.60
N LEU A 35 -10.76 4.59 -1.70
CA LEU A 35 -10.50 4.94 -0.31
C LEU A 35 -9.29 5.87 -0.38
N GLU A 36 -9.51 7.16 -0.13
CA GLU A 36 -8.45 8.15 0.02
C GLU A 36 -7.75 7.83 1.35
N VAL A 37 -7.12 6.65 1.42
CA VAL A 37 -5.90 6.54 2.18
C VAL A 37 -4.98 7.46 1.43
N ASP A 38 -4.59 8.55 2.09
CA ASP A 38 -3.58 9.48 1.62
C ASP A 38 -2.22 8.77 1.54
N ASN A 39 -2.13 7.79 0.65
CA ASN A 39 -0.94 6.99 0.36
C ASN A 39 0.16 7.87 -0.23
N ALA A 40 -0.17 9.09 -0.64
CA ALA A 40 0.82 10.07 -1.07
C ALA A 40 1.72 10.52 0.09
N SER A 41 1.20 10.55 1.33
CA SER A 41 2.01 10.89 2.51
C SER A 41 2.45 9.68 3.34
N LEU A 42 1.84 8.52 3.16
CA LEU A 42 2.27 7.29 3.85
C LEU A 42 3.58 6.75 3.24
N GLN A 43 4.68 6.85 3.98
CA GLN A 43 5.98 6.34 3.57
C GLN A 43 6.45 5.19 4.47
N ILE A 44 7.24 4.29 3.87
CA ILE A 44 7.92 3.19 4.55
C ILE A 44 9.35 3.61 4.85
N SER A 45 9.78 3.41 6.09
CA SER A 45 11.11 3.71 6.58
C SER A 45 11.69 2.53 7.34
N ARG A 46 13.02 2.51 7.48
CA ARG A 46 13.77 1.43 8.12
C ARG A 46 14.82 1.96 9.08
N ILE A 47 14.96 1.29 10.22
CA ILE A 47 16.02 1.50 11.23
C ILE A 47 16.70 0.16 11.49
N ASP A 48 18.02 0.17 11.54
CA ASP A 48 18.86 -1.00 11.77
C ASP A 48 19.51 -0.91 13.15
N PHE A 49 19.09 -1.76 14.07
CA PHE A 49 19.70 -1.90 15.39
C PHE A 49 20.98 -2.74 15.28
N LYS A 50 22.07 -2.24 15.86
CA LYS A 50 23.40 -2.87 15.88
C LYS A 50 23.66 -3.66 17.16
N GLU A 51 22.66 -3.74 18.02
CA GLU A 51 22.68 -4.48 19.29
C GLU A 51 21.69 -5.64 19.24
N PRO A 52 21.92 -6.72 20.02
CA PRO A 52 20.96 -7.80 20.13
C PRO A 52 19.66 -7.31 20.74
N ILE A 53 18.55 -7.68 20.09
CA ILE A 53 17.19 -7.34 20.51
C ILE A 53 16.54 -8.57 21.14
N ASP A 54 16.27 -8.51 22.44
CA ASP A 54 15.46 -9.51 23.12
C ASP A 54 13.95 -9.17 23.02
N SER A 55 13.09 -10.07 23.48
CA SER A 55 11.64 -9.85 23.44
C SER A 55 11.19 -8.64 24.26
N LEU A 56 11.92 -8.22 25.30
CA LEU A 56 11.52 -7.11 26.17
C LEU A 56 11.86 -5.78 25.49
N LYS A 57 13.10 -5.64 24.99
CA LYS A 57 13.55 -4.54 24.15
C LYS A 57 12.68 -4.39 22.92
N ALA A 58 12.29 -5.49 22.26
CA ALA A 58 11.39 -5.42 21.11
C ALA A 58 10.04 -4.77 21.45
N LYS A 59 9.44 -5.15 22.59
CA LYS A 59 8.18 -4.57 23.08
C LYS A 59 8.35 -3.11 23.49
N GLU A 60 9.49 -2.77 24.09
CA GLU A 60 9.82 -1.40 24.44
C GLU A 60 9.98 -0.51 23.20
N ILE A 61 10.75 -0.96 22.19
CA ILE A 61 10.93 -0.27 20.92
C ILE A 61 9.57 -0.04 20.26
N HIS A 62 8.72 -1.07 20.18
CA HIS A 62 7.36 -0.96 19.64
C HIS A 62 6.53 0.12 20.36
N ARG A 63 6.53 0.09 21.70
CA ARG A 63 5.79 1.04 22.52
C ARG A 63 6.31 2.46 22.37
N ASN A 64 7.63 2.66 22.36
CA ASN A 64 8.24 3.97 22.24
C ASN A 64 8.00 4.55 20.84
N LEU A 65 8.13 3.72 19.79
CA LEU A 65 7.84 4.10 18.42
C LEU A 65 6.37 4.52 18.24
N LYS A 66 5.42 3.78 18.82
CA LYS A 66 3.98 4.13 18.76
C LYS A 66 3.62 5.44 19.46
N LYS A 67 4.44 5.93 20.39
CA LYS A 67 4.21 7.23 21.04
C LYS A 67 4.58 8.40 20.12
N ILE A 68 5.37 8.16 19.07
CA ILE A 68 5.83 9.19 18.17
C ILE A 68 4.69 9.55 17.19
N PRO A 69 4.26 10.84 17.16
CA PRO A 69 3.24 11.28 16.23
C PRO A 69 3.61 10.97 14.78
N GLY A 70 2.65 10.51 13.99
CA GLY A 70 2.84 10.18 12.58
C GLY A 70 3.16 8.70 12.31
N VAL A 71 3.64 7.93 13.29
CA VAL A 71 3.81 6.47 13.15
C VAL A 71 2.43 5.79 13.07
N LYS A 72 2.28 4.86 12.12
CA LYS A 72 1.04 4.08 11.92
C LYS A 72 1.21 2.64 12.35
N THR A 73 2.18 1.95 11.77
CA THR A 73 2.44 0.52 11.99
C THR A 73 3.92 0.22 11.91
N ASP A 74 4.35 -0.86 12.54
CA ASP A 74 5.75 -1.25 12.61
C ASP A 74 5.91 -2.77 12.69
N ARG A 75 7.08 -3.23 12.26
CA ARG A 75 7.52 -4.62 12.30
C ARG A 75 9.02 -4.65 12.60
N LEU A 76 9.36 -5.21 13.75
CA LEU A 76 10.73 -5.47 14.15
C LEU A 76 11.04 -6.96 13.97
N ASN A 77 12.15 -7.26 13.31
CA ASN A 77 12.73 -8.59 13.29
C ASN A 77 13.87 -8.66 14.33
N PRO A 78 13.67 -9.36 15.47
CA PRO A 78 14.68 -9.44 16.53
C PRO A 78 15.98 -10.15 16.11
N GLU A 79 15.90 -11.11 15.18
CA GLU A 79 17.06 -11.88 14.72
C GLU A 79 18.04 -11.03 13.91
N THR A 80 17.52 -10.09 13.12
CA THR A 80 18.33 -9.22 12.25
C THR A 80 18.50 -7.81 12.81
N GLY A 81 17.75 -7.44 13.85
CA GLY A 81 17.71 -6.08 14.38
C GLY A 81 17.07 -5.07 13.41
N VAL A 82 16.33 -5.52 12.39
CA VAL A 82 15.75 -4.63 11.39
C VAL A 82 14.32 -4.24 11.80
N LEU A 83 14.09 -2.93 11.95
CA LEU A 83 12.78 -2.33 12.16
C LEU A 83 12.30 -1.67 10.88
N VAL A 84 11.12 -2.06 10.40
CA VAL A 84 10.41 -1.40 9.31
C VAL A 84 9.14 -0.76 9.88
N TYR A 85 8.87 0.49 9.51
CA TYR A 85 7.69 1.20 9.99
C TYR A 85 7.08 2.08 8.91
N PHE A 86 5.77 2.30 9.05
CA PHE A 86 4.96 3.16 8.21
C PHE A 86 4.68 4.45 8.99
N HIS A 87 4.84 5.58 8.32
CA HIS A 87 4.63 6.90 8.89
C HIS A 87 4.03 7.86 7.88
N ASP A 88 3.33 8.87 8.38
CA ASP A 88 2.76 9.95 7.61
C ASP A 88 3.75 11.12 7.53
N LEU A 89 4.27 11.38 6.33
CA LEU A 89 5.21 12.47 6.04
C LEU A 89 4.65 13.85 6.36
N LYS A 90 3.33 14.03 6.40
CA LYS A 90 2.72 15.31 6.78
C LYS A 90 2.88 15.62 8.26
N VAL A 91 3.11 14.59 9.09
CA VAL A 91 3.21 14.72 10.54
C VAL A 91 4.67 14.69 11.00
N ALA A 92 5.44 13.70 10.54
CA ALA A 92 6.84 13.57 10.90
C ALA A 92 7.61 12.78 9.83
N ASN A 93 8.83 13.23 9.51
CA ASN A 93 9.69 12.52 8.57
C ASN A 93 10.54 11.43 9.24
N SER A 94 11.13 10.54 8.45
CA SER A 94 11.93 9.41 8.95
C SER A 94 13.09 9.79 9.86
N LYS A 95 13.67 10.99 9.68
CA LYS A 95 14.77 11.49 10.51
C LYS A 95 14.25 11.92 11.88
N GLU A 96 13.17 12.70 11.91
CA GLU A 96 12.54 13.15 13.16
C GLU A 96 12.07 11.97 14.03
N ILE A 97 11.45 10.96 13.40
CA ILE A 97 11.00 9.75 14.10
C ILE A 97 12.18 8.98 14.65
N TYR A 98 13.26 8.84 13.87
CA TYR A 98 14.48 8.21 14.33
C TYR A 98 15.09 8.96 15.53
N ASP A 99 15.28 10.27 15.42
CA ASP A 99 15.90 11.09 16.46
C ASP A 99 15.10 11.01 17.77
N GLN A 100 13.76 11.04 17.69
CA GLN A 100 12.87 10.86 18.85
C GLN A 100 12.98 9.45 19.45
N LEU A 101 13.03 8.40 18.63
CA LEU A 101 13.13 7.03 19.11
C LEU A 101 14.45 6.79 19.87
N ILE A 102 15.57 7.28 19.33
CA ILE A 102 16.89 7.15 19.97
C ILE A 102 16.93 7.94 21.27
N ALA A 103 16.34 9.13 21.33
CA ALA A 103 16.26 9.93 22.55
C ALA A 103 15.46 9.23 23.67
N MET A 104 14.47 8.40 23.35
CA MET A 104 13.65 7.70 24.34
C MET A 104 14.33 6.48 24.98
N GLY A 105 15.22 5.79 24.26
CA GLY A 105 15.76 4.50 24.72
C GLY A 105 17.27 4.32 24.59
N ASN A 106 17.99 5.34 24.10
CA ASN A 106 19.45 5.32 23.93
C ASN A 106 19.97 4.08 23.19
N TYR A 107 19.28 3.69 22.12
CA TYR A 107 19.59 2.49 21.35
C TYR A 107 20.81 2.68 20.45
N LYS A 108 21.57 1.61 20.21
CA LYS A 108 22.59 1.57 19.16
C LYS A 108 21.93 1.20 17.84
N ALA A 109 21.49 2.20 17.07
CA ALA A 109 20.86 1.97 15.78
C ALA A 109 21.28 2.99 14.73
N GLU A 110 20.96 2.70 13.47
CA GLU A 110 21.19 3.57 12.33
C GLU A 110 19.92 3.69 11.48
N ARG A 111 19.62 4.88 10.99
CA ARG A 111 18.53 5.09 10.03
C ARG A 111 18.97 4.67 8.64
N PHE A 112 18.17 3.84 7.97
CA PHE A 112 18.42 3.49 6.58
C PHE A 112 18.07 4.67 5.67
N VAL A 113 19.04 5.14 4.89
CA VAL A 113 18.86 6.19 3.88
C VAL A 113 18.93 5.56 2.51
N LEU A 114 17.92 5.81 1.67
CA LEU A 114 17.95 5.32 0.29
C LEU A 114 19.16 5.91 -0.45
N PRO A 115 20.01 5.08 -1.07
CA PRO A 115 21.11 5.57 -1.87
C PRO A 115 20.58 6.35 -3.08
N GLU A 116 21.28 7.40 -3.50
CA GLU A 116 20.78 8.36 -4.50
C GLU A 116 20.35 7.71 -5.82
N ARG A 117 21.06 6.66 -6.22
CA ARG A 117 20.75 5.84 -7.40
C ARG A 117 19.35 5.19 -7.40
N LEU A 118 18.68 5.16 -6.25
CA LEU A 118 17.34 4.57 -6.07
C LEU A 118 16.25 5.62 -5.81
N LYS A 119 16.58 6.91 -5.63
CA LYS A 119 15.60 7.98 -5.33
C LYS A 119 14.48 8.09 -6.37
N ASN A 120 14.77 7.83 -7.64
CA ASN A 120 13.83 7.97 -8.76
C ASN A 120 13.25 6.64 -9.27
N LYS A 121 13.58 5.50 -8.64
CA LYS A 121 13.00 4.22 -9.02
C LYS A 121 11.66 4.05 -8.30
N LYS A 122 10.58 3.79 -9.04
CA LYS A 122 9.26 3.51 -8.47
C LYS A 122 9.38 2.30 -7.53
N ALA A 123 9.21 2.54 -6.22
CA ALA A 123 9.56 1.57 -5.18
C ALA A 123 8.56 0.44 -5.00
N CYS A 124 7.38 0.52 -5.61
CA CYS A 124 6.36 -0.53 -5.56
C CYS A 124 5.73 -0.71 -6.94
N PRO A 125 6.01 -1.79 -7.69
CA PRO A 125 5.12 -2.19 -8.76
C PRO A 125 3.84 -2.71 -8.08
N VAL A 126 2.87 -1.82 -7.83
CA VAL A 126 1.54 -2.21 -7.32
C VAL A 126 0.87 -3.18 -8.31
N MET A 127 1.29 -3.16 -9.57
CA MET A 127 0.84 -4.07 -10.62
C MET A 127 2.03 -4.47 -11.50
N ASN A 128 2.04 -5.74 -11.91
CA ASN A 128 2.93 -6.19 -12.96
C ASN A 128 2.60 -5.44 -14.26
N GLU A 129 3.56 -4.67 -14.80
CA GLU A 129 3.36 -3.81 -15.98
C GLU A 129 3.04 -4.62 -17.26
N ASP A 130 3.38 -5.91 -17.27
CA ASP A 130 3.05 -6.83 -18.37
C ASP A 130 1.67 -7.45 -18.24
N SER A 131 1.04 -7.37 -17.06
CA SER A 131 -0.28 -7.96 -16.81
C SER A 131 -1.38 -7.28 -17.64
N PHE A 132 -2.36 -8.07 -18.06
CA PHE A 132 -3.54 -7.58 -18.76
C PHE A 132 -4.25 -6.47 -17.97
N SER A 133 -4.39 -6.65 -16.66
CA SER A 133 -5.04 -5.67 -15.77
C SER A 133 -4.32 -4.32 -15.77
N TYR A 134 -2.98 -4.28 -15.78
CA TYR A 134 -2.24 -3.02 -15.84
C TYR A 134 -2.46 -2.29 -17.17
N LYS A 135 -2.36 -3.03 -18.28
CA LYS A 135 -2.57 -2.47 -19.63
C LYS A 135 -4.00 -1.96 -19.81
N PHE A 136 -4.98 -2.68 -19.27
CA PHE A 136 -6.39 -2.29 -19.27
C PHE A 136 -6.62 -1.02 -18.43
N SER A 137 -6.17 -0.99 -17.17
CA SER A 137 -6.32 0.18 -16.29
C SER A 137 -5.64 1.42 -16.88
N ARG A 138 -4.46 1.28 -17.50
CA ARG A 138 -3.79 2.38 -18.21
C ARG A 138 -4.58 2.88 -19.42
N GLY A 139 -5.25 1.99 -20.14
CA GLY A 139 -6.10 2.35 -21.28
C GLY A 139 -7.30 3.18 -20.86
N ILE A 140 -8.00 2.75 -19.80
CA ILE A 140 -9.13 3.50 -19.23
C ILE A 140 -8.68 4.86 -18.70
N GLN A 141 -7.59 4.92 -17.92
CA GLN A 141 -7.07 6.20 -17.41
C GLN A 141 -6.77 7.21 -18.52
N ARG A 142 -6.32 6.77 -19.69
CA ARG A 142 -5.99 7.66 -20.82
C ARG A 142 -7.20 8.25 -21.55
N ILE A 143 -8.39 7.68 -21.34
CA ILE A 143 -9.64 8.14 -21.95
C ILE A 143 -10.34 9.15 -21.04
N PHE A 144 -10.19 8.99 -19.73
CA PHE A 144 -10.89 9.79 -18.72
C PHE A 144 -10.02 10.85 -18.02
N ASN A 145 -8.75 11.00 -18.42
CA ASN A 145 -7.80 11.97 -17.87
C ASN A 145 -7.06 12.70 -18.99
#